data_AF-A0A142WQT4-F1
#
_entry.id   AF-A0A142WQT4-F1
#
_cell.length_a   1.000
_cell.length_b   1.000
_cell.length_c   1.000
_cell.angle_alpha   90.00
_cell.angle_beta   90.00
_cell.angle_gamma   90.00
#
_symmetry.space_group_name_H-M   'P 1'
#
loop_
_entity.id
_entity.type
_entity.pdbx_description
1 polymer ?
#
loop_
_entity_poly.entity_id
_entity_poly.type
_entity_poly.pdbx_seq_one_letter_code
_entity_poly.pdbx_strand_id
1 'polypeptide(L)'
;MTANLWRRRLRHVRCPRASQLVAWCCFLIIAIDRPGLIAVAGDPEIDRRASALVDQLVTRERTLASDRSYVVLSGRSRHPTDFLPLADRTTVKAGDVVPKDDAVLALIRLGADAVPALVAHLDDKRPTEIGPFSVRCFQKSLDWNTKSRSDIPLWEETSFVAPEPRSPARDGYRLTVGDLCYEVLGQIVNRDYDCVIWSLMNYDISSPGQSSMMRDHLKKTWGALSRERHRQSLVSDFQLADSPRRRQGAYCRLAFYYPEAVERVVLDELQKPPYRREKGDGDVSPHPLSTRAEQADFIRQLTRDQSRLIGDRVNEILQAATDDDGELIPACLHCLANRGYGDVLIRCLERVDPRGVVSNHFDVAVVAACATSHDPPVRERLRRFAIATDNGTFFVKALDAFDSGDGPAVIAHGRLLLSALRKDEVDREGVLSAIVARYPNESLPLTAEYLKDGAINRIWNVCEDLARPTDRRFLLLEAYLDDRGEYVKGRTVAGMVAYSMAKTIPDLEDAVDGLEEPGPEVIEKLKQHCRDLRTTALDEAAIDVPVADE
;
A
#
# COMPACT_ATOMS: atom_id res chain seq x y z
N MET A 1 38.05 15.59 -39.26
CA MET A 1 37.80 16.53 -40.37
C MET A 1 36.39 17.09 -40.22
N THR A 2 36.26 18.36 -39.80
CA THR A 2 35.10 19.31 -39.88
C THR A 2 35.05 20.19 -38.61
N ALA A 3 35.97 21.15 -38.50
CA ALA A 3 35.88 22.24 -37.50
C ALA A 3 36.56 23.55 -37.94
N ASN A 4 36.97 23.69 -39.21
CA ASN A 4 37.86 24.79 -39.65
C ASN A 4 37.27 25.77 -40.68
N LEU A 5 35.97 25.73 -40.98
CA LEU A 5 35.39 26.56 -42.05
C LEU A 5 34.63 27.81 -41.60
N TRP A 6 34.43 28.04 -40.29
CA TRP A 6 33.66 29.21 -39.82
C TRP A 6 34.49 30.43 -39.37
N ARG A 7 35.82 30.36 -39.34
CA ARG A 7 36.67 31.46 -38.80
C ARG A 7 37.17 32.49 -39.81
N ARG A 8 36.80 32.45 -41.10
CA ARG A 8 37.49 33.25 -42.14
C ARG A 8 36.70 34.36 -42.84
N ARG A 9 35.48 34.74 -42.41
CA ARG A 9 34.67 35.74 -43.14
C ARG A 9 34.16 36.97 -42.38
N LEU A 10 34.84 37.41 -41.31
CA LEU A 10 34.51 38.67 -40.63
C LEU A 10 35.76 39.51 -40.31
N ARG A 11 36.51 39.91 -41.35
CA ARG A 11 37.46 41.02 -41.25
C ARG A 11 37.02 42.12 -42.20
N HIS A 12 36.90 43.34 -41.66
CA HIS A 12 36.59 44.62 -42.31
C HIS A 12 35.13 45.11 -42.29
N VAL A 13 34.62 45.41 -41.09
CA VAL A 13 33.91 46.69 -40.83
C VAL A 13 34.32 47.17 -39.42
N ARG A 14 35.19 48.17 -39.34
CA ARG A 14 35.49 48.88 -38.08
C ARG A 14 34.48 50.01 -37.92
N CYS A 15 33.37 49.76 -37.23
CA CYS A 15 32.46 50.79 -36.76
C CYS A 15 32.44 50.76 -35.21
N PRO A 16 33.11 51.69 -34.51
CA PRO A 16 33.28 51.61 -33.05
C PRO A 16 31.99 51.74 -32.23
N ARG A 17 30.87 52.15 -32.85
CA ARG A 17 29.60 52.41 -32.15
C ARG A 17 28.54 51.30 -32.32
N ALA A 18 28.68 50.41 -33.29
CA ALA A 18 27.71 49.33 -33.51
C ALA A 18 28.02 48.06 -32.69
N SER A 19 29.30 47.80 -32.38
CA SER A 19 29.71 46.64 -31.59
C SER A 19 29.34 46.74 -30.11
N GLN A 20 29.25 47.95 -29.55
CA GLN A 20 28.77 48.16 -28.18
C GLN A 20 27.26 47.91 -28.06
N LEU A 21 26.46 48.30 -29.06
CA LEU A 21 25.01 48.07 -29.05
C LEU A 21 24.66 46.59 -29.22
N VAL A 22 25.37 45.84 -30.07
CA VAL A 22 25.15 44.39 -30.20
C VAL A 22 25.64 43.64 -28.97
N ALA A 23 26.76 44.03 -28.35
CA ALA A 23 27.20 43.45 -27.08
C ALA A 23 26.22 43.74 -25.93
N TRP A 24 25.64 44.94 -25.88
CA TRP A 24 24.60 45.30 -24.91
C TRP A 24 23.28 44.58 -25.18
N CYS A 25 22.86 44.40 -26.44
CA CYS A 25 21.67 43.61 -26.78
C CYS A 25 21.88 42.12 -26.49
N CYS A 26 23.06 41.55 -26.73
CA CYS A 26 23.38 40.18 -26.33
C CYS A 26 23.45 40.03 -24.81
N PHE A 27 23.96 41.03 -24.06
CA PHE A 27 23.89 41.02 -22.60
C PHE A 27 22.47 41.21 -22.08
N LEU A 28 21.62 42.01 -22.74
CA LEU A 28 20.21 42.16 -22.35
C LEU A 28 19.41 40.88 -22.66
N ILE A 29 19.67 40.21 -23.78
CA ILE A 29 19.01 38.94 -24.13
C ILE A 29 19.50 37.81 -23.21
N ILE A 30 20.78 37.78 -22.81
CA ILE A 30 21.31 36.81 -21.84
C ILE A 30 20.86 37.15 -20.39
N ALA A 31 20.56 38.42 -20.08
CA ALA A 31 20.01 38.82 -18.78
C ALA A 31 18.49 38.63 -18.68
N ILE A 32 17.75 38.68 -19.80
CA ILE A 32 16.30 38.41 -19.84
C ILE A 32 16.02 36.89 -19.85
N ASP A 33 16.97 36.07 -20.29
CA ASP A 33 16.82 34.60 -20.32
C ASP A 33 17.40 33.87 -19.09
N ARG A 34 17.56 34.59 -17.97
CA ARG A 34 17.56 33.95 -16.64
C ARG A 34 16.18 34.15 -16.02
N PRO A 35 15.20 33.25 -16.26
CA PRO A 35 14.01 33.14 -15.43
C PRO A 35 14.45 32.66 -14.03
N GLY A 36 15.03 33.58 -13.27
CA GLY A 36 15.63 33.34 -11.98
C GLY A 36 15.04 34.30 -10.96
N LEU A 37 14.36 33.70 -9.98
CA LEU A 37 14.24 34.20 -8.61
C LEU A 37 13.30 35.36 -8.32
N ILE A 38 12.20 35.53 -9.05
CA ILE A 38 10.99 35.99 -8.33
C ILE A 38 10.40 34.73 -7.71
N ALA A 39 10.82 34.44 -6.48
CA ALA A 39 10.12 33.45 -5.66
C ALA A 39 8.67 33.92 -5.60
N VAL A 40 7.79 33.20 -6.29
CA VAL A 40 6.35 33.42 -6.15
C VAL A 40 6.07 33.07 -4.70
N ALA A 41 5.87 34.09 -3.88
CA ALA A 41 5.49 33.90 -2.49
C ALA A 41 4.24 33.02 -2.49
N GLY A 42 4.29 31.94 -1.70
CA GLY A 42 3.14 31.04 -1.53
C GLY A 42 1.96 31.81 -0.95
N ASP A 43 0.79 31.18 -0.97
CA ASP A 43 -0.38 31.71 -0.27
C ASP A 43 -0.09 31.73 1.25
N PRO A 44 -0.02 32.91 1.90
CA PRO A 44 0.31 33.02 3.32
C PRO A 44 -0.70 32.31 4.25
N GLU A 45 -1.91 32.03 3.77
CA GLU A 45 -2.88 31.23 4.50
C GLU A 45 -2.52 29.75 4.47
N ILE A 46 -2.10 29.23 3.31
CA ILE A 46 -1.66 27.83 3.17
C ILE A 46 -0.39 27.59 3.99
N ASP A 47 0.56 28.52 3.97
CA ASP A 47 1.80 28.41 4.77
C ASP A 47 1.49 28.39 6.28
N ARG A 48 0.55 29.23 6.76
CA ARG A 48 0.08 29.21 8.15
C ARG A 48 -0.60 27.90 8.50
N ARG A 49 -1.47 27.40 7.62
CA ARG A 49 -2.17 26.14 7.81
C ARG A 49 -1.18 24.97 7.88
N ALA A 50 -0.22 24.90 6.96
CA ALA A 50 0.80 23.85 6.95
C ALA A 50 1.65 23.91 8.23
N SER A 51 2.04 25.10 8.68
CA SER A 51 2.80 25.26 9.93
C SER A 51 1.98 24.81 11.15
N ALA A 52 0.69 25.17 11.22
CA ALA A 52 -0.19 24.72 12.30
C ALA A 52 -0.38 23.19 12.31
N LEU A 53 -0.38 22.54 11.15
CA LEU A 53 -0.38 21.07 11.07
C LEU A 53 0.95 20.46 11.53
N VAL A 54 2.09 21.10 11.23
CA VAL A 54 3.39 20.68 11.76
C VAL A 54 3.43 20.75 13.28
N ASP A 55 2.84 21.78 13.88
CA ASP A 55 2.76 21.92 15.34
C ASP A 55 1.96 20.79 16.00
N GLN A 56 0.97 20.23 15.31
CA GLN A 56 0.18 19.09 15.79
C GLN A 56 0.95 17.76 15.75
N LEU A 57 2.10 17.70 15.07
CA LEU A 57 2.92 16.47 15.03
C LEU A 57 3.52 16.12 16.39
N VAL A 58 3.60 17.06 17.33
CA VAL A 58 4.10 16.81 18.69
C VAL A 58 3.19 15.87 19.48
N THR A 59 1.87 16.03 19.34
CA THR A 59 0.83 15.26 20.04
C THR A 59 0.42 14.01 19.27
N ARG A 60 1.18 13.64 18.23
CA ARG A 60 0.91 12.39 17.52
C ARG A 60 1.24 11.24 18.45
N GLU A 61 0.20 10.77 19.13
CA GLU A 61 0.19 9.54 19.92
C GLU A 61 0.63 8.37 19.03
N ARG A 62 1.03 7.29 19.69
CA ARG A 62 1.42 6.01 19.09
C ARG A 62 0.20 5.32 18.45
N THR A 63 -0.43 5.92 17.43
CA THR A 63 -1.55 5.33 16.67
C THR A 63 -1.06 4.31 15.65
N LEU A 64 -0.11 3.48 16.07
CA LEU A 64 0.53 2.45 15.27
C LEU A 64 0.32 1.16 16.03
N ALA A 65 -0.45 0.29 15.39
CA ALA A 65 -0.93 -0.97 15.91
C ALA A 65 0.14 -1.67 16.76
N SER A 66 -0.29 -2.28 17.86
CA SER A 66 0.50 -3.04 18.82
C SER A 66 1.21 -4.27 18.24
N ASP A 67 1.15 -4.50 16.92
CA ASP A 67 1.96 -5.53 16.29
C ASP A 67 3.42 -5.06 16.23
N ARG A 68 4.35 -6.00 16.39
CA ARG A 68 5.79 -5.73 16.56
C ARG A 68 6.46 -5.13 15.31
N SER A 69 5.71 -4.60 14.34
CA SER A 69 6.22 -3.78 13.26
C SER A 69 6.02 -2.30 13.61
N TYR A 70 7.10 -1.60 13.92
CA TYR A 70 7.04 -0.15 14.12
C TYR A 70 6.82 0.52 12.75
N VAL A 71 5.56 0.69 12.37
CA VAL A 71 5.14 1.36 11.13
C VAL A 71 5.07 2.86 11.39
N VAL A 72 6.18 3.56 11.67
CA VAL A 72 6.04 5.00 12.02
C VAL A 72 5.34 5.81 10.94
N LEU A 73 5.74 5.59 9.69
CA LEU A 73 5.13 6.06 8.44
C LEU A 73 5.81 5.34 7.23
N SER A 74 6.87 4.54 7.46
CA SER A 74 7.75 3.92 6.44
C SER A 74 8.01 2.42 6.64
N GLY A 75 7.10 1.69 7.28
CA GLY A 75 7.33 0.28 7.59
C GLY A 75 7.19 -0.65 6.40
N ARG A 76 8.07 -0.63 5.38
CA ARG A 76 8.03 -1.53 4.21
C ARG A 76 6.60 -1.80 3.74
N SER A 77 5.75 -0.77 3.77
CA SER A 77 4.40 -0.88 3.28
C SER A 77 4.58 -1.29 1.82
N ARG A 78 4.02 -2.43 1.44
CA ARG A 78 4.33 -3.09 0.16
C ARG A 78 4.07 -2.14 -1.02
N HIS A 79 3.39 -1.01 -0.80
CA HIS A 79 3.10 -0.04 -1.84
C HIS A 79 3.43 1.42 -1.42
N PRO A 80 4.05 2.22 -2.32
CA PRO A 80 4.35 3.65 -2.12
C PRO A 80 3.10 4.56 -2.06
N THR A 81 1.93 3.97 -1.79
CA THR A 81 0.59 4.55 -1.86
C THR A 81 -0.17 4.53 -0.55
N ASP A 82 0.34 3.85 0.49
CA ASP A 82 -0.45 3.48 1.67
C ASP A 82 -0.88 4.69 2.54
N PHE A 83 -0.35 5.88 2.23
CA PHE A 83 -0.71 7.16 2.86
C PHE A 83 -1.35 8.17 1.91
N LEU A 84 -1.47 7.83 0.62
CA LEU A 84 -2.31 8.63 -0.26
C LEU A 84 -3.77 8.37 0.16
N PRO A 85 -4.66 9.37 0.18
CA PRO A 85 -6.09 9.13 0.37
C PRO A 85 -6.71 8.29 -0.76
N LEU A 86 -5.90 7.99 -1.78
CA LEU A 86 -6.18 7.06 -2.84
C LEU A 86 -5.77 5.62 -2.51
N ALA A 87 -5.13 5.29 -1.38
CA ALA A 87 -4.88 3.90 -1.00
C ALA A 87 -6.19 3.11 -1.12
N ASP A 88 -6.09 1.92 -1.70
CA ASP A 88 -7.27 1.20 -2.12
C ASP A 88 -8.11 0.94 -0.87
N ARG A 89 -9.39 1.28 -0.89
CA ARG A 89 -10.30 1.06 0.26
C ARG A 89 -10.36 -0.43 0.68
N THR A 90 -9.68 -1.30 -0.05
CA THR A 90 -9.53 -2.74 0.17
C THR A 90 -8.44 -3.10 1.18
N THR A 91 -7.42 -2.26 1.42
CA THR A 91 -6.32 -2.59 2.38
C THR A 91 -6.51 -2.01 3.76
N VAL A 92 -7.32 -0.96 3.92
CA VAL A 92 -7.81 -0.53 5.22
C VAL A 92 -8.83 -1.55 5.66
N LYS A 93 -8.53 -2.34 6.70
CA LYS A 93 -9.47 -3.35 7.20
C LYS A 93 -10.79 -2.66 7.53
N ALA A 94 -11.91 -3.28 7.18
CA ALA A 94 -13.22 -2.79 7.56
C ALA A 94 -13.25 -2.56 9.09
N GLY A 95 -13.27 -1.30 9.50
CA GLY A 95 -13.22 -0.87 10.90
C GLY A 95 -12.08 0.09 11.27
N ASP A 96 -11.02 0.19 10.46
CA ASP A 96 -9.94 1.15 10.73
C ASP A 96 -10.40 2.57 10.35
N VAL A 97 -10.88 3.31 11.35
CA VAL A 97 -11.19 4.73 11.21
C VAL A 97 -9.87 5.48 11.17
N VAL A 98 -9.38 5.78 9.96
CA VAL A 98 -8.32 6.78 9.81
C VAL A 98 -8.84 8.08 10.44
N PRO A 99 -8.17 8.62 11.47
CA PRO A 99 -8.64 9.83 12.13
C PRO A 99 -8.81 10.93 11.09
N LYS A 100 -10.02 11.50 11.01
CA LYS A 100 -10.37 12.59 10.07
C LYS A 100 -9.43 13.79 10.23
N ASP A 101 -8.79 13.89 11.40
CA ASP A 101 -7.91 14.97 11.84
C ASP A 101 -6.43 14.54 11.94
N ASP A 102 -5.99 13.50 11.20
CA ASP A 102 -4.56 13.15 11.14
C ASP A 102 -3.74 14.26 10.43
N ALA A 103 -2.90 14.95 11.19
CA ALA A 103 -2.08 16.06 10.72
C ALA A 103 -1.08 15.67 9.61
N VAL A 104 -0.54 14.44 9.63
CA VAL A 104 0.36 13.95 8.57
C VAL A 104 -0.40 13.80 7.27
N LEU A 105 -1.58 13.17 7.30
CA LEU A 105 -2.40 13.01 6.09
C LEU A 105 -2.87 14.36 5.57
N ALA A 106 -3.18 15.31 6.45
CA ALA A 106 -3.51 16.68 6.06
C ALA A 106 -2.33 17.38 5.37
N LEU A 107 -1.09 17.22 5.87
CA LEU A 107 0.12 17.75 5.23
C LEU A 107 0.37 17.10 3.86
N ILE A 108 0.25 15.77 3.76
CA ILE A 108 0.39 15.06 2.48
C ILE A 108 -0.66 15.56 1.48
N ARG A 109 -1.91 15.77 1.90
CA ARG A 109 -2.97 16.30 1.02
C ARG A 109 -2.66 17.70 0.48
N LEU A 110 -1.92 18.54 1.21
CA LEU A 110 -1.48 19.85 0.72
C LEU A 110 -0.40 19.75 -0.37
N GLY A 111 0.31 18.62 -0.47
CA GLY A 111 1.27 18.37 -1.55
C GLY A 111 2.42 19.39 -1.57
N ALA A 112 2.73 19.94 -2.75
CA ALA A 112 3.82 20.90 -2.92
C ALA A 112 3.71 22.12 -1.99
N ASP A 113 2.49 22.52 -1.61
CA ASP A 113 2.28 23.73 -0.80
C ASP A 113 2.66 23.51 0.68
N ALA A 114 2.73 22.27 1.17
CA ALA A 114 3.24 22.01 2.51
C ALA A 114 4.78 21.99 2.59
N VAL A 115 5.47 21.86 1.46
CA VAL A 115 6.93 21.68 1.41
C VAL A 115 7.69 22.83 2.05
N PRO A 116 7.35 24.12 1.85
CA PRO A 116 8.02 25.22 2.53
C PRO A 116 8.00 25.09 4.06
N ALA A 117 6.83 24.80 4.64
CA ALA A 117 6.68 24.61 6.08
C ALA A 117 7.45 23.37 6.59
N LEU A 118 7.38 22.24 5.88
CA LEU A 118 8.10 21.01 6.25
C LEU A 118 9.62 21.24 6.23
N VAL A 119 10.14 21.89 5.20
CA VAL A 119 11.57 22.20 5.04
C VAL A 119 12.06 23.18 6.11
N ALA A 120 11.22 24.14 6.51
CA ALA A 120 11.52 25.10 7.58
C ALA A 120 11.65 24.42 8.96
N HIS A 121 10.96 23.31 9.18
CA HIS A 121 10.92 22.58 10.47
C HIS A 121 11.81 21.33 10.51
N LEU A 122 12.69 21.10 9.53
CA LEU A 122 13.59 19.94 9.52
C LEU A 122 14.60 19.91 10.69
N ASP A 123 14.86 21.03 11.35
CA ASP A 123 15.67 21.14 12.57
C ASP A 123 14.84 21.15 13.87
N ASP A 124 13.52 21.01 13.79
CA ASP A 124 12.65 21.04 14.96
C ASP A 124 12.93 19.86 15.90
N LYS A 125 13.44 20.20 17.09
CA LYS A 125 13.87 19.25 18.13
C LYS A 125 12.78 18.87 19.11
N ARG A 126 11.56 19.37 18.97
CA ARG A 126 10.44 19.00 19.85
C ARG A 126 10.24 17.48 19.77
N PRO A 127 10.34 16.74 20.90
CA PRO A 127 10.10 15.31 20.89
C PRO A 127 8.62 15.02 20.66
N THR A 128 8.34 13.99 19.88
CA THR A 128 6.99 13.47 19.64
C THR A 128 6.69 12.33 20.62
N GLU A 129 5.48 11.80 20.62
CA GLU A 129 5.16 10.65 21.46
C GLU A 129 5.65 9.31 20.89
N ILE A 130 6.25 9.31 19.70
CA ILE A 130 6.70 8.12 18.98
C ILE A 130 8.10 7.68 19.44
N GLY A 131 8.18 6.46 19.97
CA GLY A 131 9.37 5.88 20.61
C GLY A 131 9.15 5.64 22.11
N PRO A 132 10.22 5.39 22.89
CA PRO A 132 11.63 5.40 22.50
C PRO A 132 12.05 4.16 21.67
N PHE A 133 13.04 4.33 20.80
CA PHE A 133 13.62 3.29 19.93
C PHE A 133 15.04 2.90 20.39
N SER A 134 15.37 1.60 20.39
CA SER A 134 16.77 1.16 20.55
C SER A 134 17.55 1.46 19.26
N VAL A 135 18.34 2.55 19.28
CA VAL A 135 19.06 3.04 18.09
C VAL A 135 20.43 2.38 17.95
N ARG A 136 20.64 1.75 16.80
CA ARG A 136 21.95 1.23 16.39
C ARG A 136 22.86 2.33 15.86
N CYS A 137 22.34 3.20 14.99
CA CYS A 137 23.09 4.30 14.40
C CYS A 137 22.15 5.38 13.82
N PHE A 138 22.72 6.57 13.59
CA PHE A 138 22.05 7.60 12.80
C PHE A 138 22.52 7.52 11.34
N GLN A 139 21.58 7.33 10.43
CA GLN A 139 21.85 7.30 9.00
C GLN A 139 21.98 8.71 8.43
N LYS A 140 22.85 8.82 7.42
CA LYS A 140 23.06 10.05 6.65
C LYS A 140 22.73 9.87 5.17
N SER A 141 22.11 8.75 4.80
CA SER A 141 21.67 8.47 3.44
C SER A 141 20.42 9.27 3.10
N LEU A 142 20.41 9.83 1.90
CA LEU A 142 19.23 10.45 1.30
C LEU A 142 18.82 9.58 0.12
N ASP A 143 17.53 9.34 -0.10
CA ASP A 143 17.07 8.72 -1.34
C ASP A 143 17.16 9.70 -2.52
N TRP A 144 17.60 9.22 -3.69
CA TRP A 144 17.58 9.96 -4.94
C TRP A 144 17.32 9.05 -6.14
N ASN A 145 16.77 9.63 -7.20
CA ASN A 145 16.61 8.93 -8.47
C ASN A 145 17.92 8.97 -9.24
N THR A 146 18.58 7.81 -9.34
CA THR A 146 19.89 7.65 -9.99
C THR A 146 19.87 7.95 -11.50
N LYS A 147 18.71 7.96 -12.14
CA LYS A 147 18.56 8.17 -13.59
C LYS A 147 18.17 9.58 -13.98
N SER A 148 17.41 10.29 -13.14
CA SER A 148 16.93 11.64 -13.47
C SER A 148 17.84 12.76 -12.95
N ARG A 149 18.77 12.46 -12.05
CA ARG A 149 19.63 13.45 -11.41
C ARG A 149 21.11 13.09 -11.49
N SER A 150 21.88 13.97 -12.12
CA SER A 150 23.35 13.89 -12.18
C SER A 150 24.02 14.53 -10.97
N ASP A 151 23.29 15.32 -10.17
CA ASP A 151 23.76 15.91 -8.92
C ASP A 151 23.62 14.92 -7.77
N ILE A 152 24.38 13.82 -7.87
CA ILE A 152 24.58 12.92 -6.73
C ILE A 152 25.15 13.80 -5.61
N PRO A 153 24.47 13.97 -4.45
CA PRO A 153 25.12 14.59 -3.31
C PRO A 153 26.39 13.79 -3.06
N LEU A 154 27.55 14.47 -3.05
CA LEU A 154 28.84 13.86 -2.71
C LEU A 154 28.60 12.96 -1.51
N TRP A 155 28.58 11.66 -1.79
CA TRP A 155 28.55 10.62 -0.79
C TRP A 155 29.81 10.87 0.05
N GLU A 156 29.66 11.53 1.20
CA GLU A 156 30.56 11.18 2.29
C GLU A 156 30.26 9.69 2.50
N GLU A 157 31.28 8.85 2.24
CA GLU A 157 31.27 7.42 2.54
C GLU A 157 30.34 7.18 3.73
N THR A 158 29.34 6.31 3.50
CA THR A 158 28.31 5.87 4.45
C THR A 158 28.96 5.48 5.77
N SER A 159 29.27 6.48 6.58
CA SER A 159 29.87 6.34 7.87
C SER A 159 28.68 6.17 8.77
N PHE A 160 28.37 4.92 9.07
CA PHE A 160 27.51 4.58 10.19
C PHE A 160 28.15 5.18 11.43
N VAL A 161 27.67 6.35 11.85
CA VAL A 161 28.14 6.96 13.09
C VAL A 161 27.41 6.23 14.20
N ALA A 162 28.13 5.33 14.87
CA ALA A 162 27.64 4.74 16.11
C ALA A 162 27.28 5.89 17.08
N PRO A 163 26.17 5.79 17.83
CA PRO A 163 25.85 6.79 18.83
C PRO A 163 27.03 6.93 19.79
N GLU A 164 27.37 8.15 20.17
CA GLU A 164 28.40 8.34 21.19
C GLU A 164 28.04 7.52 22.46
N PRO A 165 29.02 6.93 23.16
CA PRO A 165 28.76 6.06 24.33
C PRO A 165 27.92 6.70 25.45
N ARG A 166 27.80 8.04 25.45
CA ARG A 166 27.04 8.85 26.42
C ARG A 166 25.80 9.52 25.81
N SER A 167 25.40 9.14 24.60
CA SER A 167 24.20 9.68 23.98
C SER A 167 22.94 9.19 24.70
N PRO A 168 21.91 10.05 24.89
CA PRO A 168 20.60 9.65 25.38
C PRO A 168 19.93 8.53 24.54
N ALA A 169 20.50 8.19 23.37
CA ALA A 169 20.11 7.04 22.57
C ALA A 169 20.19 5.67 23.30
N ARG A 170 20.91 5.55 24.43
CA ARG A 170 20.91 4.33 25.26
C ARG A 170 19.60 4.09 26.00
N ASP A 171 18.92 5.15 26.40
CA ASP A 171 17.57 5.10 27.00
C ASP A 171 16.47 5.05 25.91
N GLY A 172 16.92 5.00 24.65
CA GLY A 172 16.16 4.95 23.43
C GLY A 172 15.84 6.34 22.86
N TYR A 173 15.80 6.43 21.53
CA TYR A 173 15.55 7.68 20.81
C TYR A 173 14.07 7.91 20.63
N ARG A 174 13.60 9.11 20.96
CA ARG A 174 12.24 9.56 20.67
C ARG A 174 12.30 10.44 19.43
N LEU A 175 11.44 10.14 18.44
CA LEU A 175 11.42 10.91 17.20
C LEU A 175 11.04 12.36 17.47
N THR A 176 11.61 13.26 16.69
CA THR A 176 11.32 14.69 16.76
C THR A 176 10.34 15.14 15.67
N VAL A 177 9.74 16.31 15.83
CA VAL A 177 8.90 16.92 14.79
C VAL A 177 9.66 17.05 13.46
N GLY A 178 10.96 17.37 13.50
CA GLY A 178 11.80 17.43 12.30
C GLY A 178 11.99 16.07 11.61
N ASP A 179 12.00 14.96 12.38
CA ASP A 179 12.07 13.60 11.83
C ASP A 179 10.76 13.23 11.11
N LEU A 180 9.60 13.62 11.65
CA LEU A 180 8.32 13.43 10.97
C LEU A 180 8.18 14.34 9.74
N CYS A 181 8.67 15.58 9.79
CA CYS A 181 8.68 16.48 8.62
C CYS A 181 9.51 15.91 7.46
N TYR A 182 10.63 15.25 7.76
CA TYR A 182 11.47 14.56 6.77
C TYR A 182 10.70 13.47 6.03
N GLU A 183 9.98 12.66 6.78
CA GLU A 183 9.22 11.53 6.23
C GLU A 183 8.03 11.99 5.40
N VAL A 184 7.25 12.95 5.91
CA VAL A 184 6.14 13.57 5.16
C VAL A 184 6.64 14.23 3.88
N LEU A 185 7.79 14.90 3.92
CA LEU A 185 8.42 15.47 2.74
C LEU A 185 8.71 14.38 1.69
N GLY A 186 9.30 13.25 2.09
CA GLY A 186 9.56 12.13 1.19
C GLY A 186 8.28 11.59 0.54
N GLN A 187 7.21 11.49 1.33
CA GLN A 187 5.90 11.11 0.82
C GLN A 187 5.34 12.09 -0.21
N ILE A 188 5.59 13.39 -0.10
CA ILE A 188 5.15 14.35 -1.12
C ILE A 188 6.03 14.27 -2.37
N VAL A 189 7.36 14.21 -2.21
CA VAL A 189 8.33 14.30 -3.33
C VAL A 189 8.74 12.97 -3.93
N ASN A 190 8.05 11.87 -3.58
CA ASN A 190 8.32 10.52 -4.07
C ASN A 190 9.76 10.04 -3.75
N ARG A 191 10.17 10.21 -2.49
CA ARG A 191 11.48 9.78 -1.98
C ARG A 191 11.30 8.90 -0.74
N ASP A 192 12.14 7.87 -0.60
CA ASP A 192 12.18 6.98 0.56
C ASP A 192 12.91 7.67 1.74
N TYR A 193 12.31 8.75 2.27
CA TYR A 193 12.82 9.50 3.43
C TYR A 193 12.35 8.88 4.75
N ASP A 194 12.74 7.62 4.96
CA ASP A 194 12.31 6.84 6.12
C ASP A 194 13.08 7.30 7.37
N CYS A 195 12.38 7.78 8.40
CA CYS A 195 13.04 8.24 9.64
C CYS A 195 13.45 7.09 10.57
N VAL A 196 12.81 5.91 10.45
CA VAL A 196 13.11 4.70 11.22
C VAL A 196 13.24 3.50 10.26
N ILE A 197 14.40 2.84 10.27
CA ILE A 197 14.65 1.63 9.49
C ILE A 197 15.02 0.49 10.44
N TRP A 198 14.25 -0.60 10.41
CA TRP A 198 14.59 -1.79 11.19
C TRP A 198 15.77 -2.55 10.54
N SER A 199 16.84 -2.76 11.32
CA SER A 199 18.03 -3.48 10.87
C SER A 199 18.63 -4.33 12.00
N LEU A 200 18.77 -5.64 11.75
CA LEU A 200 19.52 -6.59 12.60
C LEU A 200 19.22 -6.41 14.10
N MET A 201 17.93 -6.51 14.49
CA MET A 201 17.43 -6.42 15.87
C MET A 201 17.40 -5.01 16.50
N ASN A 202 17.77 -3.95 15.77
CA ASN A 202 17.73 -2.57 16.25
C ASN A 202 17.15 -1.62 15.19
N TYR A 203 17.10 -0.33 15.51
CA TYR A 203 16.63 0.72 14.61
C TYR A 203 17.78 1.61 14.15
N ASP A 204 17.83 1.86 12.84
CA ASP A 204 18.61 2.93 12.25
C ASP A 204 17.72 4.16 12.11
N ILE A 205 18.20 5.34 12.52
CA ILE A 205 17.40 6.57 12.52
C ILE A 205 17.96 7.58 11.52
N SER A 206 17.14 8.04 10.59
CA SER A 206 17.47 9.18 9.72
C SER A 206 16.88 10.45 10.33
N SER A 207 17.73 11.28 10.95
CA SER A 207 17.29 12.52 11.61
C SER A 207 17.97 13.76 11.01
N PRO A 208 17.26 14.59 10.21
CA PRO A 208 17.79 15.88 9.77
C PRO A 208 18.04 16.85 10.93
N GLY A 209 17.37 16.64 12.07
CA GLY A 209 17.70 17.33 13.30
C GLY A 209 19.15 17.03 13.71
N GLN A 210 19.59 15.77 13.66
CA GLN A 210 20.94 15.36 14.06
C GLN A 210 21.99 15.54 12.95
N SER A 211 21.57 15.72 11.69
CA SER A 211 22.45 15.85 10.53
C SER A 211 22.24 17.18 9.80
N SER A 212 23.11 18.17 10.07
CA SER A 212 23.10 19.45 9.35
C SER A 212 23.29 19.26 7.85
N MET A 213 24.14 18.32 7.43
CA MET A 213 24.35 17.97 6.02
C MET A 213 23.04 17.57 5.33
N MET A 214 22.26 16.67 5.93
CA MET A 214 20.97 16.26 5.36
C MET A 214 20.02 17.46 5.27
N ARG A 215 19.93 18.24 6.34
CA ARG A 215 19.06 19.41 6.39
C ARG A 215 19.43 20.45 5.32
N ASP A 216 20.71 20.75 5.17
CA ASP A 216 21.20 21.72 4.18
C ASP A 216 20.94 21.23 2.75
N HIS A 217 21.15 19.93 2.49
CA HIS A 217 20.81 19.33 1.22
C HIS A 217 19.31 19.42 0.93
N LEU A 218 18.45 19.03 1.88
CA LEU A 218 17.00 19.08 1.71
C LEU A 218 16.50 20.51 1.51
N LYS A 219 17.00 21.48 2.29
CA LYS A 219 16.70 22.91 2.13
C LYS A 219 17.11 23.41 0.75
N LYS A 220 18.29 23.05 0.26
CA LYS A 220 18.76 23.40 -1.10
C LYS A 220 17.90 22.77 -2.19
N THR A 221 17.57 21.49 -2.03
CA THR A 221 16.88 20.70 -3.06
C THR A 221 15.41 21.07 -3.16
N TRP A 222 14.72 21.21 -2.03
CA TRP A 222 13.26 21.32 -1.94
C TRP A 222 12.76 22.67 -1.41
N GLY A 223 13.61 23.54 -0.84
CA GLY A 223 13.19 24.80 -0.24
C GLY A 223 12.62 25.85 -1.22
N ALA A 224 12.84 25.65 -2.53
CA ALA A 224 12.24 26.46 -3.60
C ALA A 224 11.38 25.59 -4.55
N LEU A 225 10.68 24.60 -4.01
CA LEU A 225 9.80 23.73 -4.78
C LEU A 225 8.47 24.46 -5.07
N SER A 226 8.17 24.70 -6.35
CA SER A 226 6.84 25.13 -6.80
C SER A 226 6.01 23.91 -7.22
N ARG A 227 4.68 24.09 -7.33
CA ARG A 227 3.78 23.06 -7.89
C ARG A 227 4.26 22.54 -9.26
N GLU A 228 4.65 23.45 -10.15
CA GLU A 228 5.14 23.05 -11.48
C GLU A 228 6.45 22.27 -11.41
N ARG A 229 7.39 22.68 -10.55
CA ARG A 229 8.65 21.93 -10.35
C ARG A 229 8.41 20.57 -9.68
N HIS A 230 7.45 20.49 -8.77
CA HIS A 230 7.01 19.22 -8.16
C HIS A 230 6.41 18.29 -9.20
N ARG A 231 5.45 18.78 -10.01
CA ARG A 231 4.87 18.04 -11.13
C ARG A 231 5.93 17.51 -12.08
N GLN A 232 6.86 18.36 -12.54
CA GLN A 232 7.97 17.95 -13.41
C GLN A 232 8.88 16.91 -12.76
N SER A 233 9.17 17.04 -11.46
CA SER A 233 9.94 16.04 -10.72
C SER A 233 9.24 14.68 -10.73
N LEU A 234 7.93 14.64 -10.48
CA LEU A 234 7.15 13.40 -10.52
C LEU A 234 7.06 12.80 -11.93
N VAL A 235 6.88 13.63 -12.97
CA VAL A 235 6.92 13.16 -14.37
C VAL A 235 8.28 12.53 -14.68
N SER A 236 9.37 13.17 -14.25
CA SER A 236 10.72 12.63 -14.41
C SER A 236 10.91 11.32 -13.65
N ASP A 237 10.42 11.22 -12.41
CA ASP A 237 10.48 9.99 -11.63
C ASP A 237 9.64 8.85 -12.22
N PHE A 238 8.59 9.16 -12.96
CA PHE A 238 7.80 8.18 -13.69
C PHE A 238 8.52 7.69 -14.95
N GLN A 239 8.96 8.63 -15.79
CA GLN A 239 9.56 8.34 -17.10
C GLN A 239 10.99 7.77 -16.99
N LEU A 240 11.76 8.28 -16.03
CA LEU A 240 13.16 7.91 -15.77
C LEU A 240 13.28 7.24 -14.41
N ALA A 241 12.37 6.33 -14.09
CA ALA A 241 12.41 5.58 -12.84
C ALA A 241 13.62 4.63 -12.78
N ASP A 242 14.36 4.67 -11.68
CA ASP A 242 15.42 3.70 -11.37
C ASP A 242 14.89 2.40 -10.75
N SER A 243 13.63 2.38 -10.30
CA SER A 243 12.94 1.18 -9.82
C SER A 243 11.45 1.19 -10.18
N PRO A 244 10.78 0.02 -10.28
CA PRO A 244 9.33 -0.06 -10.45
C PRO A 244 8.56 0.66 -9.33
N ARG A 245 9.04 0.56 -8.08
CA ARG A 245 8.46 1.27 -6.93
C ARG A 245 8.45 2.78 -7.11
N ARG A 246 9.56 3.38 -7.59
CA ARG A 246 9.60 4.83 -7.84
C ARG A 246 8.62 5.25 -8.93
N ARG A 247 8.50 4.46 -10.01
CA ARG A 247 7.53 4.71 -11.08
C ARG A 247 6.10 4.67 -10.54
N GLN A 248 5.76 3.63 -9.78
CA GLN A 248 4.44 3.47 -9.14
C GLN A 248 4.13 4.66 -8.23
N GLY A 249 5.08 5.00 -7.34
CA GLY A 249 4.93 6.11 -6.42
C GLY A 249 4.74 7.45 -7.13
N ALA A 250 5.44 7.67 -8.24
CA ALA A 250 5.28 8.86 -9.07
C ALA A 250 3.91 8.90 -9.74
N TYR A 251 3.45 7.80 -10.33
CA TYR A 251 2.13 7.70 -10.94
C TYR A 251 1.02 8.04 -9.96
N CYS A 252 1.02 7.43 -8.77
CA CYS A 252 -0.05 7.65 -7.80
C CYS A 252 -0.07 9.10 -7.28
N ARG A 253 1.10 9.73 -7.15
CA ARG A 253 1.21 11.16 -6.78
C ARG A 253 0.79 12.08 -7.92
N LEU A 254 1.11 11.75 -9.17
CA LEU A 254 0.60 12.48 -10.34
C LEU A 254 -0.93 12.38 -10.40
N ALA A 255 -1.50 11.19 -10.24
CA ALA A 255 -2.96 11.00 -10.22
C ALA A 255 -3.64 11.75 -9.07
N PHE A 256 -2.95 11.90 -7.94
CA PHE A 256 -3.48 12.62 -6.80
C PHE A 256 -3.36 14.15 -6.92
N TYR A 257 -2.18 14.68 -7.20
CA TYR A 257 -1.92 16.13 -7.18
C TYR A 257 -2.12 16.83 -8.53
N TYR A 258 -1.89 16.11 -9.64
CA TYR A 258 -1.84 16.64 -11.00
C TYR A 258 -2.55 15.71 -11.98
N PRO A 259 -3.83 15.37 -11.76
CA PRO A 259 -4.55 14.39 -12.57
C PRO A 259 -4.52 14.72 -14.07
N GLU A 260 -4.48 16.00 -14.42
CA GLU A 260 -4.37 16.49 -15.80
C GLU A 260 -3.05 16.11 -16.50
N ALA A 261 -1.99 15.81 -15.75
CA ALA A 261 -0.69 15.42 -16.30
C ALA A 261 -0.57 13.90 -16.52
N VAL A 262 -1.41 13.09 -15.87
CA VAL A 262 -1.32 11.61 -15.90
C VAL A 262 -1.55 11.07 -17.30
N GLU A 263 -2.64 11.48 -17.95
CA GLU A 263 -3.08 10.92 -19.23
C GLU A 263 -1.95 10.93 -20.26
N ARG A 264 -1.34 12.10 -20.50
CA ARG A 264 -0.25 12.23 -21.46
C ARG A 264 0.94 11.33 -21.10
N VAL A 265 1.38 11.39 -19.84
CA VAL A 265 2.60 10.71 -19.39
C VAL A 265 2.45 9.18 -19.42
N VAL A 266 1.27 8.67 -19.06
CA VAL A 266 0.96 7.23 -19.13
C VAL A 266 0.79 6.77 -20.57
N LEU A 267 0.11 7.55 -21.43
CA LEU A 267 -0.03 7.21 -22.84
C LEU A 267 1.33 7.13 -23.54
N ASP A 268 2.23 8.08 -23.29
CA ASP A 268 3.60 8.05 -23.81
C ASP A 268 4.33 6.76 -23.40
N GLU A 269 4.09 6.24 -22.19
CA GLU A 269 4.68 4.99 -21.71
C GLU A 269 4.01 3.76 -22.34
N LEU A 270 2.68 3.72 -22.45
CA LEU A 270 1.92 2.62 -23.06
C LEU A 270 2.12 2.52 -24.59
N GLN A 271 2.62 3.57 -25.22
CA GLN A 271 3.01 3.56 -26.64
C GLN A 271 4.38 2.95 -26.87
N LYS A 272 5.23 2.83 -25.84
CA LYS A 272 6.53 2.19 -25.99
C LYS A 272 6.32 0.71 -26.33
N PRO A 273 6.97 0.18 -27.38
CA PRO A 273 6.89 -1.24 -27.67
C PRO A 273 7.46 -2.02 -26.48
N PRO A 274 6.87 -3.17 -26.11
CA PRO A 274 7.49 -4.05 -25.12
C PRO A 274 8.88 -4.44 -25.65
N TYR A 275 9.90 -4.32 -24.81
CA TYR A 275 11.25 -4.66 -25.23
C TYR A 275 11.30 -6.15 -25.62
N ARG A 276 11.56 -6.44 -26.89
CA ARG A 276 11.83 -7.81 -27.32
C ARG A 276 13.30 -8.06 -27.00
N ARG A 277 13.57 -8.90 -26.00
CA ARG A 277 14.93 -9.36 -25.72
C ARG A 277 15.41 -10.12 -26.95
N GLU A 278 16.08 -9.43 -27.88
CA GLU A 278 16.77 -10.09 -28.96
C GLU A 278 17.81 -11.01 -28.32
N LYS A 279 17.82 -12.26 -28.75
CA LYS A 279 18.52 -13.37 -28.07
C LYS A 279 20.05 -13.28 -28.21
N GLY A 280 20.62 -12.11 -28.47
CA GLY A 280 22.02 -11.86 -28.83
C GLY A 280 22.77 -11.07 -27.76
N ASP A 281 23.84 -11.70 -27.25
CA ASP A 281 25.06 -11.14 -26.66
C ASP A 281 24.95 -9.95 -25.69
N GLY A 282 24.68 -10.28 -24.43
CA GLY A 282 25.49 -9.82 -23.29
C GLY A 282 25.37 -8.37 -22.80
N ASP A 283 24.80 -7.44 -23.56
CA ASP A 283 24.78 -6.03 -23.14
C ASP A 283 23.49 -5.67 -22.39
N VAL A 284 23.58 -5.62 -21.06
CA VAL A 284 22.48 -5.29 -20.15
C VAL A 284 22.25 -3.78 -20.17
N SER A 285 21.66 -3.26 -21.25
CA SER A 285 21.18 -1.87 -21.26
C SER A 285 19.91 -1.73 -20.41
N PRO A 286 19.85 -0.75 -19.48
CA PRO A 286 18.72 -0.58 -18.57
C PRO A 286 17.62 0.27 -19.23
N HIS A 287 16.61 -0.35 -19.85
CA HIS A 287 15.56 0.41 -20.56
C HIS A 287 14.16 -0.27 -20.58
N PRO A 288 13.14 0.35 -21.22
CA PRO A 288 11.70 0.41 -20.84
C PRO A 288 11.03 -0.96 -20.63
N LEU A 289 9.90 -1.00 -19.87
CA LEU A 289 9.10 -2.20 -19.51
C LEU A 289 9.61 -3.47 -20.21
N SER A 290 10.66 -4.06 -19.63
CA SER A 290 11.63 -4.88 -20.35
C SER A 290 11.10 -6.28 -20.67
N THR A 291 9.93 -6.61 -20.12
CA THR A 291 9.21 -7.86 -20.30
C THR A 291 7.70 -7.63 -20.30
N ARG A 292 6.94 -8.60 -20.80
CA ARG A 292 5.47 -8.63 -20.67
C ARG A 292 5.00 -8.58 -19.21
N ALA A 293 5.73 -9.22 -18.31
CA ALA A 293 5.46 -9.18 -16.86
C ALA A 293 5.60 -7.76 -16.31
N GLU A 294 6.66 -7.03 -16.68
CA GLU A 294 6.81 -5.63 -16.29
C GLU A 294 5.68 -4.74 -16.86
N GLN A 295 5.26 -4.99 -18.11
CA GLN A 295 4.11 -4.30 -18.70
C GLN A 295 2.81 -4.60 -17.93
N ALA A 296 2.58 -5.86 -17.56
CA ALA A 296 1.45 -6.28 -16.75
C ALA A 296 1.46 -5.61 -15.37
N ASP A 297 2.60 -5.61 -14.67
CA ASP A 297 2.76 -4.95 -13.38
C ASP A 297 2.50 -3.44 -13.48
N PHE A 298 2.99 -2.80 -14.54
CA PHE A 298 2.72 -1.39 -14.80
C PHE A 298 1.24 -1.11 -15.03
N ILE A 299 0.58 -1.85 -15.94
CA ILE A 299 -0.84 -1.68 -16.24
C ILE A 299 -1.71 -1.95 -15.00
N ARG A 300 -1.37 -2.96 -14.19
CA ARG A 300 -2.09 -3.30 -12.96
C ARG A 300 -2.12 -2.13 -11.96
N GLN A 301 -1.13 -1.23 -12.02
CA GLN A 301 -1.07 -0.06 -11.14
C GLN A 301 -1.93 1.10 -11.64
N LEU A 302 -2.35 1.09 -12.91
CA LEU A 302 -3.11 2.18 -13.54
C LEU A 302 -4.60 2.15 -13.16
N THR A 303 -4.91 2.24 -11.86
CA THR A 303 -6.29 2.16 -11.34
C THR A 303 -6.78 3.44 -10.65
N ARG A 304 -5.90 4.43 -10.48
CA ARG A 304 -6.17 5.68 -9.76
C ARG A 304 -6.68 6.82 -10.63
N ASP A 305 -6.51 6.73 -11.95
CA ASP A 305 -7.04 7.72 -12.88
C ASP A 305 -8.33 7.23 -13.58
N GLN A 306 -9.10 8.18 -14.10
CA GLN A 306 -10.35 7.95 -14.83
C GLN A 306 -10.21 8.25 -16.33
N SER A 307 -8.98 8.27 -16.87
CA SER A 307 -8.76 8.59 -18.28
C SER A 307 -9.36 7.51 -19.17
N ARG A 308 -10.31 7.91 -20.03
CA ARG A 308 -10.87 7.02 -21.04
C ARG A 308 -9.82 6.61 -22.07
N LEU A 309 -8.94 7.53 -22.47
CA LEU A 309 -7.89 7.29 -23.45
C LEU A 309 -6.84 6.27 -22.95
N ILE A 310 -6.45 6.32 -21.67
CA ILE A 310 -5.63 5.25 -21.08
C ILE A 310 -6.39 3.93 -21.17
N GLY A 311 -7.68 3.92 -20.83
CA GLY A 311 -8.53 2.74 -20.97
C GLY A 311 -8.58 2.21 -22.41
N ASP A 312 -8.74 3.08 -23.41
CA ASP A 312 -8.84 2.67 -24.82
C ASP A 312 -7.53 1.99 -25.23
N ARG A 313 -6.41 2.57 -24.83
CA ARG A 313 -5.07 2.02 -25.09
C ARG A 313 -4.82 0.69 -24.38
N VAL A 314 -5.25 0.54 -23.13
CA VAL A 314 -5.13 -0.72 -22.39
C VAL A 314 -6.03 -1.79 -23.00
N ASN A 315 -7.22 -1.43 -23.49
CA ASN A 315 -8.11 -2.34 -24.20
C ASN A 315 -7.51 -2.79 -25.54
N GLU A 316 -6.83 -1.92 -26.29
CA GLU A 316 -6.06 -2.34 -27.47
C GLU A 316 -4.96 -3.36 -27.13
N ILE A 317 -4.24 -3.15 -26.01
CA ILE A 317 -3.22 -4.09 -25.52
C ILE A 317 -3.87 -5.44 -25.15
N LEU A 318 -5.02 -5.42 -24.49
CA LEU A 318 -5.80 -6.61 -24.15
C LEU A 318 -6.26 -7.37 -25.40
N GLN A 319 -6.75 -6.67 -26.42
CA GLN A 319 -7.19 -7.28 -27.69
C GLN A 319 -6.03 -7.89 -28.49
N ALA A 320 -4.82 -7.34 -28.33
CA ALA A 320 -3.60 -7.88 -28.94
C ALA A 320 -2.91 -8.96 -28.09
N ALA A 321 -3.39 -9.22 -26.87
CA ALA A 321 -2.84 -10.26 -26.00
C ALA A 321 -3.27 -11.66 -26.49
N THR A 322 -2.37 -12.62 -26.32
CA THR A 322 -2.59 -14.04 -26.62
C THR A 322 -2.91 -14.81 -25.34
N ASP A 323 -3.41 -16.04 -25.45
CA ASP A 323 -3.69 -16.86 -24.26
C ASP A 323 -2.41 -17.19 -23.45
N ASP A 324 -1.21 -17.06 -24.04
CA ASP A 324 0.08 -17.19 -23.36
C ASP A 324 0.45 -15.94 -22.51
N ASP A 325 -0.25 -14.81 -22.67
CA ASP A 325 -0.01 -13.57 -21.92
C ASP A 325 -0.73 -13.58 -20.55
N GLY A 326 -0.49 -14.65 -19.77
CA GLY A 326 -1.28 -14.99 -18.59
C GLY A 326 -1.37 -13.92 -17.49
N GLU A 327 -0.34 -13.10 -17.31
CA GLU A 327 -0.37 -12.00 -16.32
C GLU A 327 -0.92 -10.68 -16.88
N LEU A 328 -0.79 -10.48 -18.19
CA LEU A 328 -1.15 -9.22 -18.86
C LEU A 328 -2.66 -9.06 -18.97
N ILE A 329 -3.38 -10.13 -19.30
CA ILE A 329 -4.84 -10.09 -19.44
C ILE A 329 -5.51 -9.68 -18.10
N PRO A 330 -5.25 -10.35 -16.95
CA PRO A 330 -5.78 -9.91 -15.66
C PRO A 330 -5.39 -8.48 -15.29
N ALA A 331 -4.14 -8.07 -15.59
CA ALA A 331 -3.71 -6.70 -15.34
C ALA A 331 -4.53 -5.67 -16.14
N CYS A 332 -4.77 -5.94 -17.43
CA CYS A 332 -5.62 -5.09 -18.27
C CYS A 332 -7.06 -5.06 -17.76
N LEU A 333 -7.65 -6.21 -17.41
CA LEU A 333 -9.02 -6.27 -16.89
C LEU A 333 -9.17 -5.48 -15.58
N HIS A 334 -8.21 -5.61 -14.66
CA HIS A 334 -8.20 -4.86 -13.41
C HIS A 334 -8.13 -3.35 -13.66
N CYS A 335 -7.28 -2.94 -14.61
CA CYS A 335 -7.14 -1.55 -15.05
C CYS A 335 -8.40 -0.99 -15.73
N LEU A 336 -9.15 -1.83 -16.45
CA LEU A 336 -10.37 -1.46 -17.18
C LEU A 336 -11.63 -1.48 -16.30
N ALA A 337 -11.60 -2.17 -15.16
CA ALA A 337 -12.76 -2.51 -14.34
C ALA A 337 -13.64 -1.32 -13.94
N ASN A 338 -13.06 -0.13 -13.80
CA ASN A 338 -13.76 1.08 -13.38
C ASN A 338 -13.73 2.21 -14.42
N ARG A 339 -13.53 1.88 -15.71
CA ARG A 339 -13.42 2.87 -16.81
C ARG A 339 -14.50 2.76 -17.88
N GLY A 340 -15.61 2.08 -17.59
CA GLY A 340 -16.73 1.91 -18.53
C GLY A 340 -16.49 0.86 -19.61
N TYR A 341 -15.81 -0.24 -19.27
CA TYR A 341 -15.55 -1.39 -20.14
C TYR A 341 -16.26 -2.65 -19.65
N GLY A 342 -17.45 -2.50 -19.04
CA GLY A 342 -18.18 -3.61 -18.44
C GLY A 342 -18.46 -4.76 -19.42
N ASP A 343 -18.70 -4.44 -20.69
CA ASP A 343 -18.91 -5.43 -21.77
C ASP A 343 -17.65 -6.27 -22.04
N VAL A 344 -16.46 -5.67 -22.00
CA VAL A 344 -15.17 -6.37 -22.13
C VAL A 344 -14.97 -7.32 -20.97
N LEU A 345 -15.22 -6.85 -19.74
CA LEU A 345 -15.09 -7.66 -18.53
C LEU A 345 -16.05 -8.86 -18.56
N ILE A 346 -17.32 -8.63 -18.92
CA ILE A 346 -18.33 -9.70 -19.02
C ILE A 346 -17.91 -10.75 -20.05
N ARG A 347 -17.45 -10.35 -21.24
CA ARG A 347 -16.96 -11.29 -22.26
C ARG A 347 -15.78 -12.14 -21.77
N CYS A 348 -14.84 -11.54 -21.03
CA CYS A 348 -13.72 -12.28 -20.45
C CYS A 348 -14.19 -13.24 -19.36
N LEU A 349 -15.11 -12.82 -18.50
CA LEU A 349 -15.69 -13.68 -17.46
C LEU A 349 -16.50 -14.84 -18.04
N GLU A 350 -17.17 -14.65 -19.18
CA GLU A 350 -17.91 -15.70 -19.89
C GLU A 350 -17.02 -16.79 -20.50
N ARG A 351 -15.72 -16.53 -20.67
CA ARG A 351 -14.75 -17.54 -21.09
C ARG A 351 -14.30 -18.45 -19.95
N VAL A 352 -14.51 -18.04 -18.70
CA VAL A 352 -14.16 -18.83 -17.52
C VAL A 352 -15.27 -19.85 -17.28
N ASP A 353 -14.92 -21.14 -17.25
CA ASP A 353 -15.87 -22.19 -16.88
C ASP A 353 -16.05 -22.22 -15.36
N PRO A 354 -17.24 -21.85 -14.82
CA PRO A 354 -17.47 -21.89 -13.38
C PRO A 354 -17.41 -23.30 -12.80
N ARG A 355 -17.51 -24.36 -13.62
CA ARG A 355 -17.48 -25.77 -13.18
C ARG A 355 -16.12 -26.44 -13.41
N GLY A 356 -15.10 -25.63 -13.71
CA GLY A 356 -13.75 -26.11 -13.88
C GLY A 356 -13.22 -26.73 -12.58
N VAL A 357 -13.07 -28.05 -12.56
CA VAL A 357 -12.56 -28.81 -11.40
C VAL A 357 -11.14 -28.37 -11.00
N VAL A 358 -10.34 -27.93 -11.97
CA VAL A 358 -8.99 -27.38 -11.73
C VAL A 358 -9.03 -25.89 -11.98
N SER A 359 -8.95 -25.10 -10.91
CA SER A 359 -8.70 -23.66 -11.03
C SER A 359 -7.31 -23.47 -11.63
N ASN A 360 -7.26 -23.13 -12.92
CA ASN A 360 -6.02 -22.61 -13.48
C ASN A 360 -5.80 -21.20 -12.90
N HIS A 361 -4.53 -20.85 -12.67
CA HIS A 361 -4.18 -19.57 -12.04
C HIS A 361 -4.69 -18.36 -12.84
N PHE A 362 -4.78 -18.50 -14.17
CA PHE A 362 -5.22 -17.48 -15.09
C PHE A 362 -6.68 -17.08 -14.88
N ASP A 363 -7.60 -18.04 -14.87
CA ASP A 363 -9.03 -17.82 -14.69
C ASP A 363 -9.32 -17.21 -13.31
N VAL A 364 -8.60 -17.65 -12.27
CA VAL A 364 -8.72 -17.08 -10.92
C VAL A 364 -8.33 -15.61 -10.94
N ALA A 365 -7.27 -15.26 -11.66
CA ALA A 365 -6.83 -13.88 -11.82
C ALA A 365 -7.82 -13.02 -12.64
N VAL A 366 -8.47 -13.59 -13.66
CA VAL A 366 -9.54 -12.94 -14.43
C VAL A 366 -10.73 -12.61 -13.52
N VAL A 367 -11.23 -13.59 -12.75
CA VAL A 367 -12.35 -13.40 -11.82
C VAL A 367 -12.00 -12.32 -10.78
N ALA A 368 -10.80 -12.40 -10.19
CA ALA A 368 -10.33 -11.41 -9.22
C ALA A 368 -10.23 -10.00 -9.83
N ALA A 369 -9.74 -9.88 -11.05
CA ALA A 369 -9.66 -8.60 -11.77
C ALA A 369 -11.04 -8.02 -12.08
N CYS A 370 -12.02 -8.85 -12.46
CA CYS A 370 -13.39 -8.40 -12.67
C CYS A 370 -14.08 -8.00 -11.37
N ALA A 371 -13.77 -8.66 -10.25
CA ALA A 371 -14.35 -8.38 -8.93
C ALA A 371 -14.07 -6.97 -8.42
N THR A 372 -13.04 -6.29 -8.94
CA THR A 372 -12.75 -4.89 -8.61
C THR A 372 -13.63 -3.88 -9.35
N SER A 373 -14.57 -4.33 -10.20
CA SER A 373 -15.48 -3.46 -10.96
C SER A 373 -16.67 -2.97 -10.12
N HIS A 374 -16.99 -1.68 -10.27
CA HIS A 374 -18.21 -1.08 -9.76
C HIS A 374 -19.36 -1.04 -10.78
N ASP A 375 -19.14 -1.55 -12.00
CA ASP A 375 -20.15 -1.61 -13.05
C ASP A 375 -21.27 -2.60 -12.66
N PRO A 376 -22.55 -2.18 -12.53
CA PRO A 376 -23.61 -3.05 -12.04
C PRO A 376 -23.83 -4.31 -12.90
N PRO A 377 -23.83 -4.24 -14.25
CA PRO A 377 -23.83 -5.44 -15.09
C PRO A 377 -22.70 -6.43 -14.80
N VAL A 378 -21.46 -5.97 -14.60
CA VAL A 378 -20.33 -6.85 -14.23
C VAL A 378 -20.56 -7.50 -12.86
N ARG A 379 -20.98 -6.72 -11.85
CA ARG A 379 -21.28 -7.23 -10.50
C ARG A 379 -22.37 -8.30 -10.52
N GLU A 380 -23.45 -8.06 -11.26
CA GLU A 380 -24.53 -9.03 -11.42
C GLU A 380 -24.03 -10.32 -12.11
N ARG A 381 -23.19 -10.19 -13.13
CA ARG A 381 -22.59 -11.36 -13.80
C ARG A 381 -21.70 -12.16 -12.85
N LEU A 382 -20.90 -11.49 -12.02
CA LEU A 382 -20.05 -12.11 -11.00
C LEU A 382 -20.86 -12.82 -9.91
N ARG A 383 -21.97 -12.24 -9.45
CA ARG A 383 -22.87 -12.92 -8.50
C ARG A 383 -23.41 -14.22 -9.08
N ARG A 384 -23.89 -14.19 -10.32
CA ARG A 384 -24.34 -15.42 -11.02
C ARG A 384 -23.22 -16.43 -11.18
N PHE A 385 -22.01 -15.97 -11.51
CA PHE A 385 -20.83 -16.82 -11.60
C PHE A 385 -20.50 -17.48 -10.25
N ALA A 386 -20.51 -16.72 -9.17
CA ALA A 386 -20.23 -17.20 -7.82
C ALA A 386 -21.25 -18.22 -7.29
N ILE A 387 -22.53 -18.10 -7.67
CA ILE A 387 -23.55 -19.10 -7.30
C ILE A 387 -23.52 -20.32 -8.24
N ALA A 388 -22.95 -20.18 -9.44
CA ALA A 388 -22.84 -21.28 -10.40
C ALA A 388 -21.58 -22.14 -10.22
N THR A 389 -20.55 -21.64 -9.53
CA THR A 389 -19.27 -22.33 -9.36
C THR A 389 -19.33 -23.40 -8.28
N ASP A 390 -18.69 -24.54 -8.55
CA ASP A 390 -18.37 -25.58 -7.55
C ASP A 390 -16.92 -25.45 -7.03
N ASN A 391 -16.15 -24.51 -7.58
CA ASN A 391 -14.81 -24.17 -7.15
C ASN A 391 -14.85 -23.04 -6.10
N GLY A 392 -14.39 -23.33 -4.89
CA GLY A 392 -14.37 -22.37 -3.79
C GLY A 392 -13.38 -21.24 -3.99
N THR A 393 -12.28 -21.45 -4.72
CA THR A 393 -11.34 -20.37 -5.05
C THR A 393 -12.02 -19.30 -5.91
N PHE A 394 -12.78 -19.70 -6.93
CA PHE A 394 -13.60 -18.80 -7.76
C PHE A 394 -14.67 -18.09 -6.94
N PHE A 395 -15.35 -18.83 -6.06
CA PHE A 395 -16.35 -18.25 -5.17
C PHE A 395 -15.75 -17.14 -4.31
N VAL A 396 -14.64 -17.42 -3.61
CA VAL A 396 -13.94 -16.45 -2.75
C VAL A 396 -13.52 -15.20 -3.52
N LYS A 397 -12.98 -15.35 -4.74
CA LYS A 397 -12.60 -14.19 -5.56
C LYS A 397 -13.79 -13.36 -6.05
N ALA A 398 -14.96 -13.97 -6.22
CA ALA A 398 -16.16 -13.27 -6.66
C ALA A 398 -16.98 -12.66 -5.51
N LEU A 399 -16.64 -12.93 -4.24
CA LEU A 399 -17.40 -12.46 -3.08
C LEU A 399 -17.53 -10.93 -3.00
N ASP A 400 -16.56 -10.17 -3.52
CA ASP A 400 -16.61 -8.70 -3.52
C ASP A 400 -17.71 -8.11 -4.41
N ALA A 401 -18.30 -8.92 -5.29
CA ALA A 401 -19.46 -8.53 -6.10
C ALA A 401 -20.78 -8.50 -5.31
N PHE A 402 -20.86 -9.16 -4.16
CA PHE A 402 -22.06 -9.21 -3.33
C PHE A 402 -22.18 -7.98 -2.42
N ASP A 403 -23.40 -7.51 -2.19
CA ASP A 403 -23.67 -6.44 -1.24
C ASP A 403 -23.98 -7.04 0.14
N SER A 404 -24.11 -6.20 1.17
CA SER A 404 -24.41 -6.67 2.54
C SER A 404 -25.74 -7.42 2.62
N GLY A 405 -26.73 -7.05 1.79
CA GLY A 405 -28.03 -7.71 1.73
C GLY A 405 -28.02 -9.11 1.12
N ASP A 406 -26.93 -9.51 0.45
CA ASP A 406 -26.85 -10.81 -0.23
C ASP A 406 -26.37 -11.96 0.68
N GLY A 407 -26.12 -11.68 1.97
CA GLY A 407 -25.60 -12.64 2.95
C GLY A 407 -26.28 -14.02 2.92
N PRO A 408 -27.63 -14.12 2.89
CA PRO A 408 -28.30 -15.42 2.84
C PRO A 408 -27.94 -16.28 1.62
N ALA A 409 -27.81 -15.68 0.44
CA ALA A 409 -27.45 -16.40 -0.79
C ALA A 409 -25.98 -16.86 -0.75
N VAL A 410 -25.08 -15.99 -0.28
CA VAL A 410 -23.66 -16.31 -0.09
C VAL A 410 -23.48 -17.46 0.90
N ILE A 411 -24.15 -17.40 2.06
CA ILE A 411 -24.06 -18.45 3.09
C ILE A 411 -24.66 -19.76 2.60
N ALA A 412 -25.79 -19.71 1.88
CA ALA A 412 -26.40 -20.91 1.32
C ALA A 412 -25.46 -21.62 0.34
N HIS A 413 -24.79 -20.88 -0.55
CA HIS A 413 -23.84 -21.46 -1.49
C HIS A 413 -22.54 -21.93 -0.82
N GLY A 414 -22.02 -21.13 0.12
CA GLY A 414 -20.88 -21.52 0.95
C GLY A 414 -21.12 -22.83 1.70
N ARG A 415 -22.33 -23.05 2.20
CA ARG A 415 -22.74 -24.33 2.79
C ARG A 415 -22.61 -25.48 1.80
N LEU A 416 -23.08 -25.32 0.56
CA LEU A 416 -22.97 -26.35 -0.47
C LEU A 416 -21.50 -26.72 -0.72
N LEU A 417 -20.63 -25.71 -0.92
CA LEU A 417 -19.19 -25.90 -1.14
C LEU A 417 -18.53 -26.62 0.05
N LEU A 418 -18.76 -26.14 1.27
CA LEU A 418 -18.18 -26.73 2.48
C LEU A 418 -18.71 -28.14 2.77
N SER A 419 -19.97 -28.44 2.42
CA SER A 419 -20.56 -29.77 2.58
C SER A 419 -20.03 -30.80 1.58
N ALA A 420 -19.50 -30.34 0.44
CA ALA A 420 -18.87 -31.21 -0.56
C ALA A 420 -17.47 -31.67 -0.14
N LEU A 421 -16.82 -30.96 0.79
CA LEU A 421 -15.52 -31.34 1.34
C LEU A 421 -15.64 -32.64 2.15
N ARG A 422 -14.66 -33.53 1.98
CA ARG A 422 -14.56 -34.72 2.83
C ARG A 422 -14.27 -34.32 4.28
N LYS A 423 -14.59 -35.19 5.24
CA LYS A 423 -14.40 -34.88 6.67
C LYS A 423 -12.93 -34.62 7.01
N ASP A 424 -12.00 -35.30 6.34
CA ASP A 424 -10.56 -35.14 6.49
C ASP A 424 -9.97 -34.01 5.63
N GLU A 425 -10.77 -33.32 4.83
CA GLU A 425 -10.31 -32.25 3.97
C GLU A 425 -10.37 -30.89 4.68
N VAL A 426 -9.34 -30.08 4.47
CA VAL A 426 -9.31 -28.68 4.91
C VAL A 426 -9.93 -27.83 3.81
N ASP A 427 -10.72 -26.83 4.17
CA ASP A 427 -11.12 -25.76 3.25
C ASP A 427 -9.91 -24.90 2.88
N ARG A 428 -9.09 -25.44 1.97
CA ARG A 428 -7.85 -24.81 1.46
C ARG A 428 -8.13 -23.56 0.64
N GLU A 429 -9.36 -23.45 0.13
CA GLU A 429 -9.79 -22.34 -0.70
C GLU A 429 -10.20 -21.12 0.15
N GLY A 430 -10.41 -21.31 1.45
CA GLY A 430 -10.73 -20.25 2.40
C GLY A 430 -12.17 -19.78 2.28
N VAL A 431 -13.10 -20.65 1.85
CA VAL A 431 -14.53 -20.33 1.71
C VAL A 431 -15.12 -19.86 3.04
N LEU A 432 -14.87 -20.60 4.13
CA LEU A 432 -15.39 -20.25 5.45
C LEU A 432 -14.78 -18.94 5.95
N SER A 433 -13.46 -18.79 5.86
CA SER A 433 -12.75 -17.58 6.28
C SER A 433 -13.27 -16.34 5.54
N ALA A 434 -13.45 -16.43 4.21
CA ALA A 434 -13.95 -15.32 3.41
C ALA A 434 -15.40 -14.95 3.75
N ILE A 435 -16.27 -15.94 4.03
CA ILE A 435 -17.64 -15.69 4.48
C ILE A 435 -17.65 -15.06 5.87
N VAL A 436 -16.86 -15.56 6.81
CA VAL A 436 -16.79 -15.00 8.18
C VAL A 436 -16.28 -13.57 8.16
N ALA A 437 -15.25 -13.28 7.37
CA ALA A 437 -14.72 -11.92 7.23
C ALA A 437 -15.77 -10.92 6.74
N ARG A 438 -16.74 -11.36 5.92
CA ARG A 438 -17.77 -10.51 5.32
C ARG A 438 -19.08 -10.48 6.11
N TYR A 439 -19.47 -11.61 6.70
CA TYR A 439 -20.74 -11.83 7.40
C TYR A 439 -20.48 -12.51 8.77
N PRO A 440 -19.80 -11.83 9.71
CA PRO A 440 -19.28 -12.45 10.93
C PRO A 440 -20.38 -13.00 11.84
N ASN A 441 -21.57 -12.38 11.87
CA ASN A 441 -22.68 -12.83 12.71
C ASN A 441 -23.51 -13.92 12.02
N GLU A 442 -23.83 -13.73 10.76
CA GLU A 442 -24.68 -14.61 9.96
C GLU A 442 -23.96 -15.92 9.59
N SER A 443 -22.63 -15.94 9.63
CA SER A 443 -21.81 -17.13 9.41
C SER A 443 -21.71 -18.07 10.61
N LEU A 444 -22.18 -17.69 11.81
CA LEU A 444 -22.08 -18.55 12.99
C LEU A 444 -22.80 -19.91 12.83
N PRO A 445 -24.04 -19.99 12.31
CA PRO A 445 -24.69 -21.27 12.06
C PRO A 445 -23.93 -22.13 11.03
N LEU A 446 -23.37 -21.51 10.00
CA LEU A 446 -22.55 -22.20 8.99
C LEU A 446 -21.26 -22.76 9.63
N THR A 447 -20.60 -21.97 10.48
CA THR A 447 -19.40 -22.40 11.22
C THR A 447 -19.74 -23.58 12.15
N ALA A 448 -20.86 -23.52 12.86
CA ALA A 448 -21.32 -24.60 13.73
C ALA A 448 -21.59 -25.90 12.94
N GLU A 449 -22.23 -25.79 11.77
CA GLU A 449 -22.47 -26.91 10.86
C GLU A 449 -21.16 -27.51 10.35
N TYR A 450 -20.20 -26.67 9.94
CA TYR A 450 -18.88 -27.10 9.49
C TYR A 450 -18.13 -27.88 10.59
N LEU A 451 -18.22 -27.44 11.85
CA LEU A 451 -17.60 -28.08 13.00
C LEU A 451 -18.34 -29.34 13.51
N LYS A 452 -19.59 -29.59 13.11
CA LYS A 452 -20.49 -30.60 13.72
C LYS A 452 -19.90 -32.01 13.84
N ASP A 453 -19.06 -32.41 12.88
CA ASP A 453 -18.46 -33.75 12.85
C ASP A 453 -17.23 -33.90 13.77
N GLY A 454 -16.77 -32.83 14.42
CA GLY A 454 -15.57 -32.85 15.27
C GLY A 454 -14.28 -33.18 14.51
N ALA A 455 -14.26 -33.02 13.19
CA ALA A 455 -13.10 -33.33 12.37
C ALA A 455 -11.96 -32.36 12.70
N ILE A 456 -10.80 -32.89 13.10
CA ILE A 456 -9.70 -32.09 13.63
C ILE A 456 -9.22 -31.02 12.63
N ASN A 457 -9.16 -31.36 11.33
CA ASN A 457 -8.79 -30.44 10.26
C ASN A 457 -9.76 -29.25 10.13
N ARG A 458 -11.05 -29.45 10.46
CA ARG A 458 -12.05 -28.39 10.45
C ARG A 458 -11.93 -27.49 11.68
N ILE A 459 -11.66 -28.09 12.84
CA ILE A 459 -11.39 -27.35 14.09
C ILE A 459 -10.15 -26.47 13.90
N TRP A 460 -9.04 -27.06 13.40
CA TRP A 460 -7.81 -26.33 13.08
C TRP A 460 -8.05 -25.15 12.14
N ASN A 461 -8.82 -25.34 11.07
CA ASN A 461 -9.12 -24.27 10.12
C ASN A 461 -9.83 -23.08 10.78
N VAL A 462 -10.82 -23.34 11.66
CA VAL A 462 -11.50 -22.27 12.39
C VAL A 462 -10.55 -21.59 13.39
N CYS A 463 -9.66 -22.34 14.03
CA CYS A 463 -8.66 -21.83 14.96
C CYS A 463 -7.63 -20.90 14.31
N GLU A 464 -7.13 -21.23 13.11
CA GLU A 464 -6.18 -20.40 12.36
C GLU A 464 -6.78 -19.07 11.89
N ASP A 465 -8.10 -19.03 11.71
CA ASP A 465 -8.82 -17.86 11.21
C ASP A 465 -9.33 -16.93 12.33
N LEU A 466 -9.03 -17.23 13.60
CA LEU A 466 -9.38 -16.36 14.72
C LEU A 466 -8.52 -15.09 14.68
N ALA A 467 -9.18 -13.93 14.57
CA ALA A 467 -8.49 -12.66 14.39
C ALA A 467 -8.63 -11.69 15.58
N ARG A 468 -9.60 -11.90 16.48
CA ARG A 468 -9.98 -10.93 17.52
C ARG A 468 -10.42 -11.63 18.81
N PRO A 469 -10.20 -11.02 19.99
CA PRO A 469 -10.67 -11.57 21.27
C PRO A 469 -12.20 -11.58 21.40
N THR A 470 -12.90 -10.77 20.59
CA THR A 470 -14.36 -10.68 20.57
C THR A 470 -15.02 -11.56 19.51
N ASP A 471 -14.26 -12.47 18.89
CA ASP A 471 -14.78 -13.36 17.87
C ASP A 471 -15.79 -14.37 18.47
N ARG A 472 -17.06 -14.27 18.05
CA ARG A 472 -18.15 -15.10 18.57
C ARG A 472 -17.97 -16.59 18.26
N ARG A 473 -17.08 -16.96 17.33
CA ARG A 473 -16.75 -18.39 17.07
C ARG A 473 -16.06 -19.05 18.25
N PHE A 474 -15.52 -18.29 19.22
CA PHE A 474 -15.02 -18.85 20.48
C PHE A 474 -16.09 -19.67 21.20
N LEU A 475 -17.35 -19.24 21.14
CA LEU A 475 -18.48 -19.95 21.74
C LEU A 475 -18.71 -21.33 21.09
N LEU A 476 -18.34 -21.49 19.81
CA LEU A 476 -18.41 -22.77 19.10
C LEU A 476 -17.21 -23.66 19.42
N LEU A 477 -16.05 -23.06 19.72
CA LEU A 477 -14.82 -23.76 20.05
C LEU A 477 -14.74 -24.21 21.52
N GLU A 478 -15.52 -23.60 22.42
CA GLU A 478 -15.56 -23.95 23.85
C GLU A 478 -15.76 -25.46 24.09
N ALA A 479 -16.59 -26.11 23.26
CA ALA A 479 -16.86 -27.55 23.36
C ALA A 479 -15.62 -28.44 23.16
N TYR A 480 -14.57 -27.92 22.52
CA TYR A 480 -13.33 -28.63 22.22
C TYR A 480 -12.22 -28.35 23.23
N LEU A 481 -12.42 -27.44 24.18
CA LEU A 481 -11.44 -27.17 25.26
C LEU A 481 -11.28 -28.34 26.24
N ASP A 482 -12.20 -29.30 26.22
CA ASP A 482 -12.14 -30.53 27.02
C ASP A 482 -11.80 -31.78 26.17
N ASP A 483 -11.59 -31.62 24.86
CA ASP A 483 -11.32 -32.73 23.95
C ASP A 483 -9.86 -33.23 24.08
N ARG A 484 -9.71 -34.43 24.64
CA ARG A 484 -8.41 -35.09 24.84
C ARG A 484 -7.96 -35.93 23.64
N GLY A 485 -8.69 -35.88 22.52
CA GLY A 485 -8.29 -36.52 21.27
C GLY A 485 -6.92 -36.03 20.81
N GLU A 486 -6.12 -36.95 20.27
CA GLU A 486 -4.79 -36.64 19.74
C GLU A 486 -4.93 -35.99 18.35
N TYR A 487 -4.40 -34.78 18.18
CA TYR A 487 -4.36 -34.06 16.90
C TYR A 487 -3.11 -34.42 16.11
N VAL A 488 -1.96 -34.26 16.74
CA VAL A 488 -0.65 -34.68 16.26
C VAL A 488 0.07 -35.34 17.41
N LYS A 489 1.12 -36.12 17.13
CA LYS A 489 1.81 -36.90 18.15
C LYS A 489 2.19 -36.05 19.36
N GLY A 490 1.58 -36.33 20.51
CA GLY A 490 1.84 -35.60 21.76
C GLY A 490 1.14 -34.25 21.91
N ARG A 491 0.15 -33.93 21.07
CA ARG A 491 -0.72 -32.75 21.23
C ARG A 491 -2.20 -33.12 21.13
N THR A 492 -2.99 -32.51 21.99
CA THR A 492 -4.44 -32.70 22.09
C THR A 492 -5.21 -31.66 21.28
N VAL A 493 -6.45 -31.99 20.90
CA VAL A 493 -7.40 -31.04 20.30
C VAL A 493 -7.64 -29.85 21.25
N ALA A 494 -7.82 -30.10 22.54
CA ALA A 494 -7.92 -29.06 23.56
C ALA A 494 -6.71 -28.12 23.58
N GLY A 495 -5.49 -28.67 23.53
CA GLY A 495 -4.26 -27.88 23.52
C GLY A 495 -4.15 -26.98 22.29
N MET A 496 -4.48 -27.51 21.11
CA MET A 496 -4.54 -26.76 19.85
C MET A 496 -5.55 -25.61 19.93
N VAL A 497 -6.79 -25.89 20.34
CA VAL A 497 -7.86 -24.88 20.45
C VAL A 497 -7.49 -23.80 21.46
N ALA A 498 -6.99 -24.21 22.63
CA ALA A 498 -6.58 -23.28 23.68
C ALA A 498 -5.45 -22.36 23.23
N TYR A 499 -4.46 -22.90 22.50
CA TYR A 499 -3.34 -22.11 21.99
C TYR A 499 -3.81 -21.03 21.03
N SER A 500 -4.64 -21.40 20.04
CA SER A 500 -5.14 -20.44 19.05
C SER A 500 -6.04 -19.37 19.66
N MET A 501 -6.92 -19.72 20.60
CA MET A 501 -7.76 -18.74 21.28
C MET A 501 -6.92 -17.78 22.14
N ALA A 502 -5.99 -18.31 22.96
CA ALA A 502 -5.17 -17.50 23.86
C ALA A 502 -4.29 -16.49 23.11
N LYS A 503 -3.76 -16.84 21.93
CA LYS A 503 -2.97 -15.94 21.08
C LYS A 503 -3.71 -14.67 20.65
N THR A 504 -5.04 -14.70 20.64
CA THR A 504 -5.86 -13.54 20.26
C THR A 504 -6.35 -12.71 21.44
N ILE A 505 -6.11 -13.17 22.68
CA ILE A 505 -6.51 -12.50 23.91
C ILE A 505 -5.24 -11.90 24.55
N PRO A 506 -5.10 -10.56 24.60
CA PRO A 506 -3.87 -9.91 25.07
C PRO A 506 -3.37 -10.41 26.44
N ASP A 507 -4.30 -10.65 27.38
CA ASP A 507 -3.97 -11.11 28.74
C ASP A 507 -3.47 -12.57 28.81
N LEU A 508 -3.65 -13.34 27.74
CA LEU A 508 -3.29 -14.76 27.66
C LEU A 508 -2.19 -15.06 26.64
N GLU A 509 -1.83 -14.10 25.76
CA GLU A 509 -0.84 -14.29 24.71
C GLU A 509 0.53 -14.72 25.29
N ASP A 510 1.00 -14.00 26.31
CA ASP A 510 2.26 -14.30 27.00
C ASP A 510 2.23 -15.66 27.74
N ALA A 511 1.04 -16.12 28.13
CA ALA A 511 0.88 -17.38 28.86
C ALA A 511 0.99 -18.61 27.96
N VAL A 512 0.91 -18.46 26.64
CA VAL A 512 1.06 -19.55 25.66
C VAL A 512 2.29 -19.42 24.78
N ASP A 513 3.02 -18.30 24.83
CA ASP A 513 4.24 -18.11 24.05
C ASP A 513 5.32 -19.11 24.49
N GLY A 514 5.91 -19.81 23.51
CA GLY A 514 6.92 -20.84 23.74
C GLY A 514 6.44 -22.16 24.38
N LEU A 515 5.14 -22.32 24.67
CA LEU A 515 4.60 -23.58 25.19
C LEU A 515 4.18 -24.54 24.07
N GLU A 516 4.40 -25.83 24.29
CA GLU A 516 3.91 -26.88 23.38
C GLU A 516 2.41 -27.14 23.57
N GLU A 517 1.90 -27.02 24.80
CA GLU A 517 0.47 -27.09 25.15
C GLU A 517 0.13 -26.11 26.28
N PRO A 518 -0.99 -25.39 26.20
CA PRO A 518 -1.48 -24.56 27.30
C PRO A 518 -1.85 -25.40 28.54
N GLY A 519 -1.50 -24.89 29.72
CA GLY A 519 -1.85 -25.52 30.99
C GLY A 519 -3.35 -25.42 31.33
N PRO A 520 -3.85 -26.22 32.30
CA PRO A 520 -5.26 -26.20 32.72
C PRO A 520 -5.77 -24.82 33.15
N GLU A 521 -4.91 -23.98 33.73
CA GLU A 521 -5.27 -22.62 34.13
C GLU A 521 -5.66 -21.74 32.94
N VAL A 522 -4.94 -21.85 31.81
CA VAL A 522 -5.26 -21.10 30.58
C VAL A 522 -6.60 -21.56 30.02
N ILE A 523 -6.85 -22.87 30.02
CA ILE A 523 -8.13 -23.44 29.57
C ILE A 523 -9.30 -22.89 30.40
N GLU A 524 -9.17 -22.81 31.72
CA GLU A 524 -10.22 -22.25 32.58
C GLU A 524 -10.45 -20.75 32.35
N LYS A 525 -9.38 -19.97 32.11
CA LYS A 525 -9.50 -18.56 31.72
C LYS A 525 -10.21 -18.40 30.37
N LEU A 526 -9.93 -19.26 29.40
CA LEU A 526 -10.63 -19.27 28.10
C LEU A 526 -12.11 -19.62 28.24
N LYS A 527 -12.47 -20.59 29.10
CA LYS A 527 -13.88 -20.90 29.41
C LYS A 527 -14.58 -19.74 30.11
N GLN A 528 -13.89 -19.02 31.01
CA GLN A 528 -14.44 -17.80 31.60
C GLN A 528 -14.69 -16.73 30.53
N HIS A 529 -13.72 -16.48 29.65
CA HIS A 529 -13.86 -15.55 28.54
C HIS A 529 -15.04 -15.91 27.62
N CYS A 530 -15.26 -17.19 27.32
CA CYS A 530 -16.43 -17.64 26.56
C CYS A 530 -17.76 -17.33 27.29
N ARG A 531 -17.81 -17.47 28.62
CA ARG A 531 -18.98 -17.09 29.43
C ARG A 531 -19.23 -15.58 29.40
N ASP A 532 -18.17 -14.78 29.41
CA ASP A 532 -18.27 -13.32 29.37
C ASP A 532 -18.77 -12.84 27.99
N LEU A 533 -18.25 -13.43 26.90
CA LEU A 533 -18.74 -13.19 25.54
C LEU A 533 -20.21 -13.58 25.37
N ARG A 534 -20.64 -14.70 25.97
CA ARG A 534 -22.04 -15.15 25.93
C ARG A 534 -22.97 -14.14 26.62
N THR A 535 -22.56 -13.61 27.77
CA THR A 535 -23.31 -12.58 28.49
C THR A 535 -23.46 -11.32 27.63
N THR A 536 -22.34 -10.85 27.05
CA THR A 536 -22.33 -9.67 26.17
C THR A 536 -23.25 -9.85 24.95
N ALA A 537 -23.22 -11.03 24.31
CA ALA A 537 -24.07 -11.30 23.14
C ALA A 537 -25.56 -11.34 23.46
N LEU A 538 -25.95 -11.80 24.67
CA LEU A 538 -27.34 -11.77 25.13
C LEU A 538 -27.81 -10.33 25.38
N ASP A 539 -26.95 -9.49 25.95
CA ASP A 539 -27.26 -8.08 26.20
C ASP A 539 -27.43 -7.32 24.87
N GLU A 540 -26.58 -7.58 23.86
CA GLU A 540 -26.71 -6.98 22.52
C GLU A 540 -28.00 -7.42 21.81
N ALA A 541 -28.36 -8.71 21.89
CA ALA A 541 -29.60 -9.22 21.28
C ALA A 541 -30.87 -8.63 21.93
N ALA A 542 -30.78 -8.19 23.19
CA ALA A 542 -31.90 -7.55 23.88
C ALA A 542 -32.11 -6.08 23.46
N ILE A 543 -31.10 -5.42 22.89
CA ILE A 543 -31.15 -4.01 22.48
C ILE A 543 -31.83 -3.84 21.10
N ASP A 544 -31.78 -4.87 20.25
CA ASP A 544 -32.29 -4.85 18.86
C ASP A 544 -33.79 -5.16 18.73
N VAL A 545 -34.58 -5.01 19.79
CA VAL A 545 -36.05 -5.05 19.69
C VAL A 545 -36.56 -3.61 19.51
N PRO A 546 -36.82 -3.13 18.27
CA PRO A 546 -37.56 -1.91 18.10
C PRO A 546 -38.94 -2.11 18.72
N VAL A 547 -39.21 -1.40 19.81
CA VAL A 547 -40.56 -1.21 20.31
C VAL A 547 -41.31 -0.53 19.17
N ALA A 548 -42.16 -1.27 18.48
CA ALA A 548 -43.07 -0.69 17.50
C ALA A 548 -43.96 0.30 18.26
N ASP A 549 -43.86 1.59 17.94
CA ASP A 549 -44.82 2.58 18.40
C ASP A 549 -46.22 2.15 17.93
N GLU A 550 -47.12 1.90 18.88
CA GLU A 550 -48.55 1.61 18.68
C GLU A 550 -49.32 2.79 18.08
#